data_AF-A0A2R8VHH5-F1
#
_entry.id   AF-A0A2R8VHH5-F1
#
_cell.length_a   1.000
_cell.length_b   1.000
_cell.length_c   1.000
_cell.angle_alpha   90.00
_cell.angle_beta   90.00
_cell.angle_gamma   90.00
#
_symmetry.space_group_name_H-M   'P 1'
#
loop_
_entity.id
_entity.type
_entity.pdbx_description
1 polymer ?
#
loop_
_entity_poly.entity_id
_entity_poly.type
_entity_poly.pdbx_seq_one_letter_code
_entity_poly.pdbx_strand_id
1 'polypeptide(L)' 'MDPSDCEDAPGDRTFIEEAAEYLQHTSGREDLRLLLTEDGAWEAFVAEAELSRADADTLRDALHALTANLAVEDQERL' A
#
# COMPACT_ATOMS: atom_id res chain seq x y z
N MET A 1 -1.98 -36.92 11.81
CA MET A 1 -1.15 -35.72 11.71
C MET A 1 -1.99 -34.73 10.95
N ASP A 2 -2.46 -33.71 11.63
CA ASP A 2 -3.26 -32.63 11.04
C ASP A 2 -2.32 -31.46 10.80
N PRO A 3 -1.92 -31.18 9.54
CA PRO A 3 -1.41 -29.88 9.19
C PRO A 3 -2.57 -29.07 8.64
N SER A 4 -3.28 -28.39 9.55
CA SER A 4 -4.08 -27.19 9.31
C SER A 4 -3.25 -26.01 8.76
N ASP A 5 -2.24 -26.29 7.95
CA ASP A 5 -1.60 -25.29 7.11
C ASP A 5 -2.25 -25.40 5.72
N CYS A 6 -3.55 -25.09 5.70
CA CYS A 6 -4.10 -24.45 4.52
C CYS A 6 -3.43 -23.08 4.50
N GLU A 7 -2.20 -23.09 3.99
CA GLU A 7 -1.40 -21.93 3.62
C GLU A 7 -2.38 -20.93 3.02
N ASP A 8 -2.49 -19.81 3.73
CA ASP A 8 -3.40 -18.70 3.53
C ASP A 8 -3.93 -18.69 2.08
N ALA A 9 -5.17 -19.17 1.90
CA ALA A 9 -5.82 -19.06 0.61
C ALA A 9 -5.75 -17.57 0.24
N PRO A 10 -5.08 -17.16 -0.86
CA PRO A 10 -4.87 -15.75 -1.15
C PRO A 10 -6.25 -15.19 -1.42
N GLY A 11 -6.84 -14.57 -0.41
CA GLY A 11 -8.23 -14.19 -0.41
C GLY A 11 -8.40 -13.00 -1.32
N ASP A 12 -8.50 -13.23 -2.63
CA ASP A 12 -8.90 -12.28 -3.70
C ASP A 12 -8.35 -10.85 -3.56
N ARG A 13 -7.23 -10.65 -2.85
CA ARG A 13 -6.60 -9.34 -2.70
C ARG A 13 -5.81 -9.08 -3.94
N THR A 14 -6.07 -7.93 -4.53
CA THR A 14 -5.33 -7.51 -5.71
C THR A 14 -3.86 -7.30 -5.31
N PHE A 15 -2.93 -7.59 -6.22
CA PHE A 15 -1.50 -7.31 -6.01
C PHE A 15 -1.27 -5.88 -5.51
N ILE A 16 -2.11 -4.95 -5.96
CA ILE A 16 -2.08 -3.54 -5.56
C ILE A 16 -2.44 -3.35 -4.09
N GLU A 17 -3.48 -4.00 -3.58
CA GLU A 17 -3.85 -3.91 -2.16
C GLU A 17 -2.77 -4.50 -1.26
N GLU A 18 -2.22 -5.65 -1.64
CA GLU A 18 -1.11 -6.29 -0.91
C GLU A 18 0.13 -5.39 -0.89
N ALA A 19 0.51 -4.82 -2.04
CA ALA A 19 1.64 -3.88 -2.12
C ALA A 19 1.38 -2.61 -1.30
N ALA A 20 0.14 -2.11 -1.30
CA ALA A 20 -0.23 -0.93 -0.53
C ALA A 20 -0.21 -1.18 0.99
N GLU A 21 -0.71 -2.32 1.46
CA GLU A 21 -0.61 -2.74 2.86
C GLU A 21 0.86 -2.96 3.25
N TYR A 22 1.65 -3.64 2.41
CA TYR A 22 3.07 -3.86 2.65
C TYR A 22 3.83 -2.55 2.80
N LEU A 23 3.63 -1.61 1.87
CA LEU A 23 4.27 -0.30 1.94
C LEU A 23 3.86 0.46 3.20
N GLN A 24 2.59 0.43 3.59
CA GLN A 24 2.14 1.06 4.84
C GLN A 24 2.70 0.42 6.10
N HIS A 25 2.94 -0.88 6.08
CA HIS A 25 3.45 -1.57 7.26
C HIS A 25 4.98 -1.46 7.37
N THR A 26 5.67 -1.43 6.24
CA THR A 26 7.13 -1.32 6.17
C THR A 26 7.65 0.11 6.19
N SER A 27 6.93 1.03 5.54
CA SER A 27 7.25 2.45 5.51
C SER A 27 6.40 3.16 6.55
N GLY A 28 7.01 4.00 7.39
CA GLY A 28 6.25 4.80 8.35
C GLY A 28 5.23 5.69 7.64
N ARG A 29 4.17 6.12 8.34
CA ARG A 29 3.16 7.04 7.76
C ARG A 29 3.79 8.29 7.15
N GLU A 30 4.88 8.79 7.75
CA GLU A 30 5.61 9.96 7.28
C GLU A 30 6.38 9.69 5.98
N ASP A 31 7.10 8.56 5.90
CA ASP A 31 7.82 8.14 4.70
C ASP A 31 6.86 7.88 3.53
N LEU A 32 5.74 7.23 3.83
CA LEU A 32 4.73 6.93 2.82
C LEU A 32 4.03 8.21 2.34
N ARG A 33 3.76 9.14 3.25
CA ARG A 33 3.24 10.46 2.89
C ARG A 33 4.25 11.20 2.01
N LEU A 34 5.54 11.17 2.34
CA LEU A 34 6.59 11.77 1.53
C LEU A 34 6.60 11.17 0.11
N LEU A 35 6.59 9.84 0.01
CA LEU A 35 6.52 9.08 -1.24
C LEU A 35 5.31 9.50 -2.11
N LEU A 36 4.15 9.73 -1.49
CA LEU A 36 2.93 10.16 -2.20
C LEU A 36 2.91 11.65 -2.56
N THR A 37 3.60 12.50 -1.80
CA THR A 37 3.67 13.96 -2.08
C THR A 37 4.79 14.36 -3.02
N GLU A 38 5.91 13.64 -3.05
CA GLU A 38 7.03 13.93 -3.94
C GLU A 38 6.95 13.07 -5.20
N ASP A 39 6.53 13.67 -6.32
CA ASP A 39 6.45 12.98 -7.61
C ASP A 39 7.81 12.38 -8.02
N GLY A 40 8.94 12.99 -7.65
CA GLY A 40 10.27 12.44 -7.92
C GLY A 40 10.54 11.14 -7.16
N ALA A 41 10.09 11.03 -5.91
CA ALA A 41 10.21 9.80 -5.13
C ALA A 41 9.26 8.72 -5.65
N TRP A 42 8.03 9.10 -6.02
CA TRP A 42 7.06 8.23 -6.64
C TRP A 42 7.56 7.63 -7.97
N GLU A 43 8.04 8.46 -8.88
CA GLU A 43 8.57 8.01 -10.18
C GLU A 43 9.80 7.10 -10.02
N ALA A 44 10.69 7.40 -9.06
CA ALA A 44 11.82 6.54 -8.76
C ALA A 44 11.37 5.17 -8.22
N PHE A 45 10.36 5.14 -7.35
CA PHE A 45 9.76 3.91 -6.85
C PHE A 45 9.11 3.10 -7.98
N VAL A 46 8.31 3.73 -8.85
CA VAL A 46 7.67 3.08 -10.00
C VAL A 46 8.70 2.50 -10.96
N ALA A 47 9.81 3.22 -11.19
CA ALA A 47 10.91 2.77 -12.04
C ALA A 47 11.66 1.57 -11.42
N GLU A 48 11.95 1.61 -10.12
CA GLU A 48 12.64 0.52 -9.41
C GLU A 48 11.77 -0.73 -9.28
N ALA A 49 10.47 -0.55 -9.04
CA ALA A 49 9.49 -1.63 -8.96
C ALA A 49 9.04 -2.12 -10.35
N GLU A 50 9.58 -1.54 -11.43
CA GLU A 50 9.24 -1.83 -12.84
C GLU A 50 7.72 -1.84 -13.09
N LEU A 51 6.99 -0.97 -12.38
CA LEU A 51 5.54 -0.93 -12.45
C LEU A 51 5.08 -0.31 -13.77
N SER A 52 4.00 -0.86 -14.32
CA SER A 52 3.32 -0.21 -15.41
C SER A 52 2.71 1.11 -14.91
N ARG A 53 2.57 2.10 -15.80
CA ARG A 53 1.90 3.36 -15.42
C ARG A 53 0.48 3.12 -14.86
N ALA A 54 -0.25 2.16 -15.41
CA ALA A 54 -1.59 1.84 -14.95
C ALA A 54 -1.60 1.23 -13.53
N ASP A 55 -0.66 0.33 -13.25
CA ASP A 55 -0.53 -0.27 -11.91
C ASP A 55 -0.04 0.75 -10.90
N ALA A 56 0.91 1.60 -11.29
CA ALA A 56 1.39 2.71 -10.49
C ALA A 56 0.24 3.66 -10.11
N ASP A 57 -0.53 4.14 -11.09
CA ASP A 57 -1.66 5.05 -10.83
C ASP A 57 -2.67 4.39 -9.86
N THR A 58 -2.98 3.10 -10.07
CA THR A 58 -3.88 2.34 -9.18
C THR A 58 -3.32 2.19 -7.77
N LEU A 59 -2.01 1.91 -7.64
CA LEU A 59 -1.32 1.79 -6.35
C LEU A 59 -1.27 3.13 -5.61
N ARG A 60 -1.03 4.22 -6.33
CA ARG A 60 -1.01 5.57 -5.75
C ARG A 60 -2.37 5.92 -5.16
N ASP A 61 -3.44 5.66 -5.89
CA ASP A 61 -4.81 5.87 -5.42
C ASP A 61 -5.14 4.99 -4.20
N ALA A 62 -4.77 3.70 -4.23
CA ALA A 62 -4.97 2.78 -3.11
C ALA A 62 -4.24 3.25 -1.83
N LEU A 63 -2.97 3.63 -1.96
CA LEU A 63 -2.17 4.18 -0.85
C LEU A 63 -2.76 5.49 -0.31
N HIS A 64 -3.26 6.36 -1.19
CA HIS A 64 -3.89 7.62 -0.80
C HIS A 64 -5.20 7.40 -0.03
N ALA A 65 -6.01 6.43 -0.46
CA ALA A 65 -7.24 6.02 0.22
C ALA A 65 -6.96 5.41 1.60
N LEU A 66 -5.95 4.55 1.71
CA LEU A 66 -5.56 3.92 2.97
C LEU A 66 -4.99 4.96 3.95
N THR A 67 -4.12 5.87 3.47
CA THR A 67 -3.58 6.96 4.28
C THR A 67 -4.69 7.91 4.77
N ALA A 68 -5.70 8.19 3.94
CA ALA A 68 -6.85 9.00 4.32
C ALA A 68 -7.74 8.29 5.36
N ASN A 69 -8.00 6.99 5.23
CA ASN A 69 -8.74 6.21 6.22
C ASN A 69 -8.04 6.20 7.59
N LEU A 70 -6.72 6.01 7.61
CA LEU A 70 -5.91 6.07 8.84
C LEU A 70 -5.92 7.45 9.52
N ALA A 71 -6.13 8.52 8.76
CA ALA A 71 -6.30 9.87 9.31
C ALA A 71 -7.71 10.07 9.91
N VAL A 72 -8.74 9.44 9.34
CA VAL A 72 -10.12 9.51 9.85
C VAL A 72 -10.29 8.67 11.12
N GLU A 73 -9.70 7.47 11.18
CA GLU A 73 -9.80 6.61 12.37
C GLU A 73 -9.13 7.21 13.62
N ASP A 74 -8.08 8.02 13.46
CA ASP A 74 -7.46 8.74 14.59
C ASP A 74 -8.39 9.83 15.15
N GLN A 75 -9.26 10.38 14.30
CA GLN A 75 -10.18 11.46 14.66
C GLN A 75 -11.48 10.97 15.31
N GLU A 76 -11.92 9.73 15.02
CA GLU A 76 -13.10 9.09 15.63
C GLU A 76 -12.84 8.55 17.06
N ARG A 77 -11.58 8.59 17.52
CA ARG A 77 -11.17 8.14 18.86
C ARG A 77 -10.88 9.31 19.83
N LEU A 78 -11.46 10.49 19.58
CA LEU A 78 -11.34 11.71 20.38
C LEU A 78 -12.67 12.10 21.04
#